data_AF-A0A968UZP3-F1
#
_entry.id   AF-A0A968UZP3-F1
#
_cell.length_a   1.000
_cell.length_b   1.000
_cell.length_c   1.000
_cell.angle_alpha   90.00
_cell.angle_beta   90.00
_cell.angle_gamma   90.00
#
_symmetry.space_group_name_H-M   'P 1'
#
loop_
_entity.id
_entity.type
_entity.pdbx_description
1 polymer ?
#
loop_
_entity_poly.entity_id
_entity_poly.type
_entity_poly.pdbx_seq_one_letter_code
_entity_poly.pdbx_strand_id
1 'polypeptide(L)'
;MKKQAINRKYNYPDADLYLQCIDHIRYAYRDVEQFQQYGFNAERLQKFKTMCEQFQALPSDDELVGDQMILTDKKYAAAERLKSTIRTVMTRVAMKYNNRSGRYRKFGTSKMGDMTDAQLIFCGRRVVRVARLQIDFLADVGVNESLISRIVEAVQDFEQAVNLQQDRIADRDIAVERRTEKGNKIYDELVTLCDIGKDIWAEKDMTKYENYTLYESNNDEKLHARSV
;
A
#
# COMPACT_ATOMS: atom_id res chain seq x y z
N MET A 1 -3.96 -4.64 21.36
CA MET A 1 -4.29 -6.02 20.95
C MET A 1 -4.16 -6.08 19.43
N LYS A 2 -3.29 -6.91 18.85
CA LYS A 2 -3.19 -7.04 17.38
C LYS A 2 -4.52 -7.63 16.88
N LYS A 3 -5.19 -6.95 15.94
CA LYS A 3 -6.37 -7.50 15.26
C LYS A 3 -5.95 -8.82 14.57
N GLN A 4 -6.74 -9.88 14.72
CA GLN A 4 -6.45 -11.15 14.05
C GLN A 4 -6.44 -10.93 12.54
N ALA A 5 -5.47 -11.53 11.85
CA ALA A 5 -5.42 -11.49 10.39
C ALA A 5 -6.69 -12.13 9.83
N ILE A 6 -7.40 -11.38 8.98
CA ILE A 6 -8.60 -11.86 8.29
C ILE A 6 -8.13 -12.67 7.09
N ASN A 7 -8.49 -13.95 7.04
CA ASN A 7 -8.20 -14.81 5.91
C ASN A 7 -9.34 -14.74 4.88
N ARG A 8 -9.00 -14.94 3.59
CA ARG A 8 -10.00 -15.09 2.54
C ARG A 8 -10.85 -16.34 2.79
N LYS A 9 -12.15 -16.25 2.53
CA LYS A 9 -13.12 -17.36 2.61
C LYS A 9 -13.23 -18.18 1.32
N TYR A 10 -12.59 -17.73 0.26
CA TYR A 10 -12.58 -18.32 -1.08
C TYR A 10 -11.14 -18.61 -1.50
N ASN A 11 -10.96 -19.61 -2.38
CA ASN A 11 -9.64 -20.12 -2.79
C ASN A 11 -9.32 -19.86 -4.28
N TYR A 12 -9.90 -18.80 -4.83
CA TYR A 12 -9.67 -18.38 -6.21
C TYR A 12 -9.35 -16.88 -6.28
N PRO A 13 -8.77 -16.38 -7.39
CA PRO A 13 -8.43 -14.98 -7.55
C PRO A 13 -9.61 -14.02 -7.34
N ASP A 14 -9.32 -12.83 -6.81
CA ASP A 14 -10.30 -11.75 -6.62
C ASP A 14 -11.04 -11.38 -7.93
N ALA A 15 -10.36 -11.50 -9.09
CA ALA A 15 -10.97 -11.27 -10.40
C ALA A 15 -12.03 -12.33 -10.74
N ASP A 16 -11.75 -13.59 -10.45
CA ASP A 16 -12.68 -14.71 -10.66
C ASP A 16 -13.88 -14.58 -9.71
N LEU A 17 -13.65 -14.17 -8.45
CA LEU A 17 -14.73 -13.86 -7.51
C LEU A 17 -15.67 -12.78 -8.05
N TYR A 18 -15.12 -11.69 -8.58
CA TYR A 18 -15.92 -10.62 -9.16
C TYR A 18 -16.77 -11.13 -10.33
N LEU A 19 -16.16 -11.88 -11.26
CA LEU A 19 -16.89 -12.44 -12.41
C LEU A 19 -18.01 -13.38 -11.97
N GLN A 20 -17.72 -14.30 -11.05
CA GLN A 20 -18.73 -15.20 -10.47
C GLN A 20 -19.88 -14.41 -9.85
N CYS A 21 -19.60 -13.38 -9.05
CA CYS A 21 -20.65 -12.54 -8.47
C CYS A 21 -21.53 -11.90 -9.55
N ILE A 22 -20.94 -11.30 -10.58
CA ILE A 22 -21.71 -10.62 -11.64
C ILE A 22 -22.56 -11.61 -12.46
N ASP A 23 -22.02 -12.78 -12.80
CA ASP A 23 -22.77 -13.81 -13.53
C ASP A 23 -23.95 -14.35 -12.72
N HIS A 24 -23.75 -14.63 -11.43
CA HIS A 24 -24.82 -15.14 -10.57
C HIS A 24 -25.88 -14.08 -10.25
N ILE A 25 -25.48 -12.80 -10.10
CA ILE A 25 -26.42 -11.68 -10.03
C ILE A 25 -27.29 -11.63 -11.29
N ARG A 26 -26.72 -11.83 -12.48
CA ARG A 26 -27.47 -11.86 -13.74
C ARG A 26 -28.48 -13.02 -13.76
N TYR A 27 -28.10 -14.21 -13.28
CA TYR A 27 -29.03 -15.34 -13.17
C TYR A 27 -30.16 -15.05 -12.20
N ALA A 28 -29.86 -14.49 -11.03
CA ALA A 28 -30.87 -14.14 -10.04
C ALA A 28 -31.80 -13.01 -10.52
N TYR A 29 -31.34 -12.07 -11.35
CA TYR A 29 -32.22 -11.10 -12.02
C TYR A 29 -33.18 -11.77 -13.01
N ARG A 30 -32.74 -12.79 -13.75
CA ARG A 30 -33.60 -13.59 -14.64
C ARG A 30 -34.68 -14.31 -13.85
N ASP A 31 -34.33 -14.83 -12.66
CA ASP A 31 -35.20 -15.63 -11.81
C ASP A 31 -35.79 -14.82 -10.63
N VAL A 32 -35.89 -13.49 -10.76
CA VAL A 32 -36.17 -12.58 -9.63
C VAL A 32 -37.52 -12.85 -8.95
N GLU A 33 -38.51 -13.32 -9.70
CA GLU A 33 -39.84 -13.64 -9.15
C GLU A 33 -39.77 -14.78 -8.13
N GLN A 34 -38.92 -15.78 -8.37
CA GLN A 34 -38.71 -16.88 -7.44
C GLN A 34 -37.86 -16.44 -6.24
N PHE A 35 -36.81 -15.63 -6.48
CA PHE A 35 -35.94 -15.10 -5.43
C PHE A 35 -36.65 -14.16 -4.45
N GLN A 36 -37.72 -13.47 -4.89
CA GLN A 36 -38.55 -12.62 -4.00
C GLN A 36 -39.16 -13.41 -2.84
N GLN A 37 -39.46 -14.69 -3.02
CA GLN A 37 -40.04 -15.55 -1.96
C GLN A 37 -39.07 -15.79 -0.79
N TYR A 38 -37.76 -15.64 -1.04
CA TYR A 38 -36.68 -15.79 -0.07
C TYR A 38 -36.22 -14.43 0.50
N GLY A 39 -36.94 -13.34 0.20
CA GLY A 39 -36.53 -11.99 0.58
C GLY A 39 -35.32 -11.46 -0.20
N PHE A 40 -34.95 -12.11 -1.31
CA PHE A 40 -33.85 -11.70 -2.18
C PHE A 40 -34.41 -10.94 -3.40
N ASN A 41 -34.92 -9.74 -3.15
CA ASN A 41 -35.58 -8.94 -4.18
C ASN A 41 -34.58 -8.16 -5.06
N ALA A 42 -35.11 -7.46 -6.07
CA ALA A 42 -34.31 -6.63 -6.98
C ALA A 42 -33.48 -5.56 -6.26
N GLU A 43 -33.97 -5.02 -5.14
CA GLU A 43 -33.22 -4.05 -4.32
C GLU A 43 -31.98 -4.69 -3.68
N ARG A 44 -32.10 -5.90 -3.14
CA ARG A 44 -30.96 -6.65 -2.58
C ARG A 44 -29.96 -7.04 -3.67
N LEU A 45 -30.43 -7.46 -4.84
CA LEU A 45 -29.56 -7.71 -6.01
C LEU A 45 -28.79 -6.46 -6.42
N GLN A 46 -29.44 -5.29 -6.43
CA GLN A 46 -28.76 -4.04 -6.74
C GLN A 46 -27.74 -3.66 -5.66
N LYS A 47 -28.06 -3.85 -4.38
CA LYS A 47 -27.09 -3.66 -3.27
C LYS A 47 -25.89 -4.59 -3.43
N PHE A 48 -26.11 -5.86 -3.77
CA PHE A 48 -25.04 -6.83 -3.99
C PHE A 48 -24.14 -6.40 -5.16
N LYS A 49 -24.74 -5.98 -6.29
CA LYS A 49 -23.99 -5.42 -7.42
C LYS A 49 -23.13 -4.23 -7.03
N THR A 50 -23.68 -3.28 -6.27
CA THR A 50 -22.91 -2.13 -5.76
C THR A 50 -21.77 -2.54 -4.84
N MET A 51 -21.91 -3.63 -4.06
CA MET A 51 -20.79 -4.17 -3.28
C MET A 51 -19.68 -4.72 -4.16
N CYS A 52 -20.01 -5.40 -5.28
CA CYS A 52 -19.04 -5.87 -6.26
C CYS A 52 -18.30 -4.72 -6.95
N GLU A 53 -19.01 -3.66 -7.34
CA GLU A 53 -18.43 -2.44 -7.92
C GLU A 53 -17.46 -1.75 -6.94
N GLN A 54 -17.84 -1.66 -5.66
CA GLN A 54 -16.94 -1.14 -4.62
C GLN A 54 -15.69 -2.00 -4.42
N PHE A 55 -15.82 -3.33 -4.52
CA PHE A 55 -14.69 -4.25 -4.41
C PHE A 55 -13.74 -4.12 -5.61
N GLN A 56 -14.28 -4.02 -6.82
CA GLN A 56 -13.51 -3.83 -8.04
C GLN A 56 -12.73 -2.50 -8.01
N ALA A 57 -13.32 -1.44 -7.47
CA ALA A 57 -12.70 -0.12 -7.38
C ALA A 57 -11.58 -0.03 -6.32
N LEU A 58 -11.38 -1.06 -5.49
CA LEU A 58 -10.24 -1.09 -4.57
C LEU A 58 -8.94 -1.29 -5.36
N PRO A 59 -7.85 -0.62 -4.95
CA PRO A 59 -6.55 -0.82 -5.57
C PRO A 59 -6.09 -2.28 -5.42
N SER A 60 -5.33 -2.73 -6.40
CA SER A 60 -4.58 -3.98 -6.37
C SER A 60 -3.31 -3.82 -5.52
N ASP A 61 -2.75 -4.95 -5.06
CA ASP A 61 -1.49 -4.92 -4.33
C ASP A 61 -0.34 -4.40 -5.21
N ASP A 62 -0.35 -4.71 -6.50
CA ASP A 62 0.66 -4.25 -7.46
C ASP A 62 0.65 -2.72 -7.63
N GLU A 63 -0.52 -2.09 -7.69
CA GLU A 63 -0.64 -0.62 -7.71
C GLU A 63 -0.06 0.00 -6.44
N LEU A 64 -0.36 -0.58 -5.28
CA LEU A 64 0.13 -0.10 -3.98
C LEU A 64 1.64 -0.30 -3.83
N VAL A 65 2.18 -1.40 -4.34
CA VAL A 65 3.64 -1.65 -4.41
C VAL A 65 4.30 -0.61 -5.32
N GLY A 66 3.70 -0.31 -6.48
CA GLY A 66 4.19 0.74 -7.38
C GLY A 66 4.27 2.11 -6.69
N ASP A 67 3.22 2.51 -5.96
CA ASP A 67 3.22 3.73 -5.16
C ASP A 67 4.33 3.74 -4.10
N GLN A 68 4.53 2.62 -3.40
CA GLN A 68 5.58 2.46 -2.39
C GLN A 68 6.98 2.58 -3.02
N MET A 69 7.18 2.05 -4.22
CA MET A 69 8.44 2.17 -4.96
C MET A 69 8.74 3.63 -5.32
N ILE A 70 7.76 4.37 -5.83
CA ILE A 70 7.91 5.80 -6.17
C ILE A 70 8.34 6.62 -4.95
N LEU A 71 7.76 6.37 -3.78
CA LEU A 71 8.14 7.06 -2.54
C LEU A 71 9.52 6.64 -2.04
N THR A 72 9.88 5.37 -2.21
CA THR A 72 11.22 4.87 -1.87
C THR A 72 12.30 5.55 -2.72
N ASP A 73 12.06 5.73 -4.02
CA ASP A 73 12.97 6.45 -4.91
C ASP A 73 13.11 7.93 -4.53
N LYS A 74 11.99 8.60 -4.22
CA LYS A 74 12.00 9.99 -3.71
C LYS A 74 12.80 10.11 -2.41
N LYS A 75 12.64 9.16 -1.50
CA LYS A 75 13.41 9.09 -0.25
C LYS A 75 14.92 8.98 -0.52
N TYR A 76 15.32 8.08 -1.41
CA TYR A 76 16.73 7.92 -1.76
C TYR A 76 17.32 9.15 -2.45
N ALA A 77 16.56 9.78 -3.35
CA ALA A 77 16.97 11.04 -3.97
C ALA A 77 17.18 12.16 -2.92
N ALA A 78 16.26 12.29 -1.96
CA ALA A 78 16.38 13.25 -0.87
C ALA A 78 17.56 12.93 0.07
N ALA A 79 17.81 11.66 0.36
CA ALA A 79 18.97 11.22 1.15
C ALA A 79 20.29 11.62 0.47
N GLU A 80 20.43 11.36 -0.83
CA GLU A 80 21.64 11.73 -1.58
C GLU A 80 21.80 13.25 -1.71
N ARG A 81 20.70 14.00 -1.85
CA ARG A 81 20.72 15.47 -1.82
C ARG A 81 21.23 15.98 -0.48
N LEU A 82 20.77 15.42 0.63
CA LEU A 82 21.24 15.78 1.97
C LEU A 82 22.72 15.44 2.15
N LYS A 83 23.15 14.23 1.79
CA LYS A 83 24.58 13.83 1.83
C LYS A 83 25.45 14.76 0.99
N SER A 84 25.02 15.10 -0.22
CA SER A 84 25.75 16.01 -1.11
C SER A 84 25.89 17.43 -0.53
N THR A 85 24.81 17.94 0.06
CA THR A 85 24.81 19.28 0.70
C THR A 85 25.70 19.30 1.95
N ILE A 86 25.68 18.23 2.76
CA ILE A 86 26.62 18.06 3.89
C ILE A 86 28.07 18.02 3.40
N ARG A 87 28.38 17.22 2.36
CA ARG A 87 29.74 17.14 1.78
C ARG A 87 30.23 18.52 1.33
N THR A 88 29.36 19.32 0.72
CA THR A 88 29.68 20.67 0.25
C THR A 88 30.16 21.58 1.39
N VAL A 89 29.51 21.54 2.56
CA VAL A 89 30.00 22.28 3.75
C VAL A 89 31.26 21.64 4.32
N MET A 90 31.32 20.31 4.43
CA MET A 90 32.48 19.62 5.00
C MET A 90 33.77 19.79 4.19
N THR A 91 33.70 19.94 2.86
CA THR A 91 34.85 20.29 2.02
C THR A 91 35.43 21.64 2.43
N ARG A 92 34.58 22.64 2.68
CA ARG A 92 35.02 23.97 3.15
C ARG A 92 35.64 23.90 4.55
N VAL A 93 35.01 23.15 5.45
CA VAL A 93 35.57 22.90 6.80
C VAL A 93 36.95 22.22 6.70
N ALA A 94 37.13 21.27 5.77
CA ALA A 94 38.39 20.57 5.55
C ALA A 94 39.52 21.48 5.04
N MET A 95 39.20 22.57 4.33
CA MET A 95 40.19 23.55 3.86
C MET A 95 40.86 24.28 5.04
N LYS A 96 40.16 24.43 6.17
CA LYS A 96 40.67 25.13 7.35
C LYS A 96 41.13 24.19 8.46
N TYR A 97 40.48 23.05 8.60
CA TYR A 97 40.69 22.12 9.70
C TYR A 97 40.99 20.72 9.20
N ASN A 98 42.09 20.13 9.68
CA ASN A 98 42.37 18.72 9.42
C ASN A 98 41.30 17.81 10.04
N ASN A 99 41.12 16.62 9.45
CA ASN A 99 40.10 15.66 9.87
C ASN A 99 40.32 15.04 11.27
N ARG A 100 41.51 15.22 11.86
CA ARG A 100 41.83 14.80 13.23
C ARG A 100 41.52 15.87 14.27
N SER A 101 41.26 17.10 13.85
CA SER A 101 40.98 18.21 14.74
C SER A 101 39.61 18.06 15.42
N GLY A 102 39.50 18.55 16.65
CA GLY A 102 38.21 18.60 17.34
C GLY A 102 37.17 19.43 16.59
N ARG A 103 37.60 20.51 15.90
CA ARG A 103 36.73 21.39 15.12
C ARG A 103 36.08 20.67 13.93
N TYR A 104 36.85 19.83 13.22
CA TYR A 104 36.31 18.98 12.15
C TYR A 104 35.44 17.86 12.72
N ARG A 105 35.91 17.13 13.74
CA ARG A 105 35.19 15.97 14.30
C ARG A 105 33.85 16.32 14.93
N LYS A 106 33.68 17.54 15.46
CA LYS A 106 32.39 18.03 16.02
C LYS A 106 31.21 17.93 15.04
N PHE A 107 31.47 17.96 13.74
CA PHE A 107 30.41 17.80 12.72
C PHE A 107 29.86 16.37 12.66
N GLY A 108 30.65 15.36 13.04
CA GLY A 108 30.19 13.98 13.18
C GLY A 108 29.71 13.32 11.88
N THR A 109 30.33 13.67 10.75
CA THR A 109 29.98 13.19 9.40
C THR A 109 30.74 11.93 8.97
N SER A 110 31.44 11.28 9.91
CA SER A 110 32.14 10.03 9.66
C SER A 110 31.17 8.92 9.27
N LYS A 111 31.51 8.13 8.24
CA LYS A 111 30.69 7.00 7.76
C LYS A 111 29.26 7.39 7.37
N MET A 112 29.07 8.59 6.82
CA MET A 112 27.75 9.06 6.39
C MET A 112 27.08 8.17 5.32
N GLY A 113 27.86 7.39 4.57
CA GLY A 113 27.33 6.39 3.64
C GLY A 113 26.59 5.23 4.31
N ASP A 114 26.95 4.91 5.56
CA ASP A 114 26.44 3.76 6.32
C ASP A 114 25.36 4.17 7.34
N MET A 115 24.97 5.45 7.36
CA MET A 115 23.99 5.97 8.30
C MET A 115 22.58 5.50 7.94
N THR A 116 21.82 5.07 8.95
CA THR A 116 20.37 4.89 8.82
C THR A 116 19.68 6.23 8.55
N ASP A 117 18.43 6.18 8.06
CA ASP A 117 17.62 7.38 7.79
C ASP A 117 17.61 8.34 8.98
N ALA A 118 17.32 7.83 10.19
CA ALA A 118 17.33 8.61 11.41
C ALA A 118 18.72 9.18 11.74
N GLN A 119 19.78 8.38 11.60
CA GLN A 119 21.15 8.84 11.86
C GLN A 119 21.55 9.96 10.90
N LEU A 120 21.16 9.88 9.63
CA LEU A 120 21.46 10.90 8.62
C LEU A 120 20.70 12.21 8.90
N ILE A 121 19.44 12.14 9.32
CA ILE A 121 18.65 13.31 9.76
C ILE A 121 19.36 14.01 10.94
N PHE A 122 19.72 13.25 11.98
CA PHE A 122 20.44 13.81 13.13
C PHE A 122 21.83 14.35 12.76
N CYS A 123 22.51 13.72 11.80
CA CYS A 123 23.77 14.19 11.25
C CYS A 123 23.60 15.56 10.58
N GLY A 124 22.62 15.73 9.68
CA GLY A 124 22.33 17.02 9.04
C GLY A 124 22.01 18.12 10.05
N ARG A 125 21.15 17.85 11.03
CA ARG A 125 20.83 18.80 12.12
C ARG A 125 22.06 19.18 12.95
N ARG A 126 22.96 18.22 13.22
CA ARG A 126 24.23 18.47 13.91
C ARG A 126 25.15 19.37 13.07
N VAL A 127 25.28 19.10 11.77
CA VAL A 127 26.11 19.91 10.86
C VAL A 127 25.63 21.36 10.86
N VAL A 128 24.31 21.60 10.74
CA VAL A 128 23.72 22.95 10.84
C VAL A 128 24.09 23.65 12.15
N ARG A 129 23.85 22.99 13.28
CA ARG A 129 24.14 23.56 14.61
C ARG A 129 25.63 23.90 14.77
N VAL A 130 26.51 22.99 14.37
CA VAL A 130 27.97 23.16 14.51
C VAL A 130 28.52 24.20 13.53
N ALA A 131 27.98 24.27 12.30
CA ALA A 131 28.34 25.29 11.32
C ALA A 131 27.99 26.69 11.82
N ARG A 132 26.77 26.89 12.37
CA ARG A 132 26.36 28.18 12.95
C ARG A 132 27.23 28.60 14.12
N LEU A 133 27.57 27.67 15.02
CA LEU A 133 28.46 27.94 16.17
C LEU A 133 29.90 28.31 15.77
N GLN A 134 30.31 27.96 14.55
CA GLN A 134 31.66 28.22 14.04
C GLN A 134 31.65 29.16 12.84
N ILE A 135 30.55 29.88 12.59
CA ILE A 135 30.34 30.62 11.34
C ILE A 135 31.41 31.71 11.14
N ASP A 136 31.75 32.45 12.21
CA ASP A 136 32.79 33.48 12.17
C ASP A 136 34.16 32.89 11.82
N PHE A 137 34.43 31.66 12.26
CA PHE A 137 35.68 30.96 11.96
C PHE A 137 35.69 30.29 10.59
N LEU A 138 34.54 30.16 9.92
CA LEU A 138 34.41 29.48 8.63
C LEU A 138 34.02 30.44 7.50
N ALA A 139 33.82 31.72 7.80
CA ALA A 139 33.41 32.75 6.85
C ALA A 139 34.45 32.93 5.73
N ASP A 140 35.74 32.84 6.05
CA ASP A 140 36.86 32.94 5.10
C ASP A 140 36.94 31.78 4.10
N VAL A 141 36.41 30.61 4.46
CA VAL A 141 36.25 29.46 3.54
C VAL A 141 34.86 29.42 2.89
N GLY A 142 34.11 30.51 2.98
CA GLY A 142 32.84 30.69 2.29
C GLY A 142 31.67 29.90 2.88
N VAL A 143 31.73 29.50 4.15
CA VAL A 143 30.55 29.01 4.89
C VAL A 143 29.73 30.21 5.34
N ASN A 144 28.45 30.22 4.99
CA ASN A 144 27.51 31.29 5.33
C ASN A 144 26.11 30.71 5.58
N GLU A 145 25.18 31.57 6.02
CA GLU A 145 23.83 31.13 6.39
C GLU A 145 23.03 30.56 5.22
N SER A 146 23.30 30.98 3.97
CA SER A 146 22.65 30.41 2.78
C SER A 146 23.04 28.93 2.58
N LEU A 147 24.32 28.59 2.72
CA LEU A 147 24.80 27.20 2.68
C LEU A 147 24.22 26.34 3.80
N ILE A 148 24.10 26.91 5.00
CA ILE A 148 23.52 26.25 6.17
C ILE A 148 22.02 26.01 5.95
N SER A 149 21.29 26.99 5.42
CA SER A 149 19.85 26.90 5.14
C SER A 149 19.54 25.82 4.11
N ARG A 150 20.40 25.63 3.10
CA ARG A 150 20.26 24.51 2.15
C ARG A 150 20.35 23.14 2.83
N ILE A 151 21.13 23.00 3.90
CA ILE A 151 21.16 21.75 4.69
C ILE A 151 19.86 21.62 5.50
N VAL A 152 19.35 22.71 6.08
CA VAL A 152 18.07 22.69 6.81
C VAL A 152 16.94 22.20 5.89
N GLU A 153 16.82 22.78 4.70
CA GLU A 153 15.85 22.36 3.68
C GLU A 153 16.04 20.89 3.30
N ALA A 154 17.26 20.46 2.98
CA ALA A 154 17.52 19.07 2.61
C ALA A 154 17.23 18.06 3.75
N VAL A 155 17.40 18.46 5.01
CA VAL A 155 17.00 17.64 6.18
C VAL A 155 15.48 17.52 6.25
N GLN A 156 14.76 18.64 6.09
CA GLN A 156 13.29 18.66 6.13
C GLN A 156 12.70 17.82 4.99
N ASP A 157 13.21 17.98 3.77
CA ASP A 157 12.80 17.21 2.60
C ASP A 157 13.00 15.71 2.83
N PHE A 158 14.17 15.32 3.37
CA PHE A 158 14.48 13.92 3.62
C PHE A 158 13.61 13.33 4.74
N GLU A 159 13.41 14.05 5.84
CA GLU A 159 12.54 13.63 6.94
C GLU A 159 11.08 13.48 6.48
N GLN A 160 10.58 14.42 5.68
CA GLN A 160 9.25 14.32 5.08
C GLN A 160 9.14 13.09 4.17
N ALA A 161 10.14 12.83 3.32
CA ALA A 161 10.14 11.67 2.43
C ALA A 161 10.17 10.34 3.21
N VAL A 162 10.89 10.27 4.33
CA VAL A 162 10.90 9.11 5.23
C VAL A 162 9.50 8.88 5.82
N ASN A 163 8.86 9.92 6.34
CA ASN A 163 7.53 9.82 6.95
C ASN A 163 6.48 9.37 5.90
N LEU A 164 6.48 10.00 4.72
CA LEU A 164 5.56 9.62 3.64
C LEU A 164 5.74 8.17 3.20
N GLN A 165 6.98 7.67 3.15
CA GLN A 165 7.24 6.26 2.82
C GLN A 165 6.65 5.32 3.89
N GLN A 166 6.79 5.67 5.17
CA GLN A 166 6.23 4.88 6.28
C GLN A 166 4.70 4.88 6.26
N ASP A 167 4.09 6.04 6.04
CA ASP A 167 2.63 6.17 5.93
C ASP A 167 2.11 5.29 4.79
N ARG A 168 2.78 5.28 3.63
CA ARG A 168 2.35 4.46 2.49
C ARG A 168 2.46 2.96 2.73
N ILE A 169 3.46 2.52 3.50
CA ILE A 169 3.57 1.11 3.92
C ILE A 169 2.36 0.74 4.78
N ALA A 170 1.98 1.60 5.74
CA ALA A 170 0.81 1.38 6.58
C ALA A 170 -0.50 1.41 5.77
N ASP A 171 -0.63 2.33 4.81
CA ASP A 171 -1.79 2.42 3.92
C ASP A 171 -1.99 1.14 3.09
N ARG A 172 -0.88 0.55 2.61
CA ARG A 172 -0.92 -0.72 1.87
C ARG A 172 -1.46 -1.85 2.75
N ASP A 173 -0.96 -1.99 3.97
CA ASP A 173 -1.44 -3.02 4.91
C ASP A 173 -2.96 -2.87 5.16
N ILE A 174 -3.43 -1.63 5.37
CA ILE A 174 -4.85 -1.32 5.55
C ILE A 174 -5.66 -1.66 4.29
N ALA A 175 -5.14 -1.35 3.10
CA ALA A 175 -5.83 -1.61 1.84
C ALA A 175 -5.97 -3.12 1.56
N VAL A 176 -4.94 -3.92 1.84
CA VAL A 176 -4.97 -5.39 1.73
C VAL A 176 -6.02 -5.98 2.67
N GLU A 177 -6.09 -5.49 3.91
CA GLU A 177 -7.11 -5.92 4.87
C GLU A 177 -8.52 -5.55 4.39
N ARG A 178 -8.74 -4.30 3.96
CA ARG A 178 -10.02 -3.83 3.43
C ARG A 178 -10.48 -4.64 2.22
N ARG A 179 -9.56 -4.99 1.32
CA ARG A 179 -9.84 -5.82 0.15
C ARG A 179 -10.28 -7.22 0.57
N THR A 180 -9.60 -7.81 1.54
CA THR A 180 -9.97 -9.13 2.08
C THR A 180 -11.35 -9.10 2.77
N GLU A 181 -11.63 -8.09 3.58
CA GLU A 181 -12.93 -7.89 4.22
C GLU A 181 -14.06 -7.73 3.19
N LYS A 182 -13.86 -6.92 2.15
CA LYS A 182 -14.85 -6.70 1.08
C LYS A 182 -15.05 -7.94 0.21
N GLY A 183 -13.96 -8.63 -0.14
CA GLY A 183 -13.99 -9.91 -0.85
C GLY A 183 -14.80 -10.97 -0.08
N ASN A 184 -14.55 -11.12 1.22
CA ASN A 184 -15.30 -12.06 2.05
C ASN A 184 -16.79 -11.72 2.12
N LYS A 185 -17.14 -10.43 2.18
CA LYS A 185 -18.55 -9.99 2.20
C LYS A 185 -19.28 -10.30 0.89
N ILE A 186 -18.64 -10.06 -0.26
CA ILE A 186 -19.28 -10.40 -1.55
C ILE A 186 -19.34 -11.92 -1.76
N TYR A 187 -18.36 -12.68 -1.25
CA TYR A 187 -18.38 -14.14 -1.29
C TYR A 187 -19.49 -14.73 -0.41
N ASP A 188 -19.67 -14.23 0.82
CA ASP A 188 -20.77 -14.68 1.69
C ASP A 188 -22.15 -14.45 1.02
N GLU A 189 -22.29 -13.33 0.30
CA GLU A 189 -23.54 -13.02 -0.39
C GLU A 189 -23.73 -13.81 -1.70
N LEU A 190 -22.63 -14.13 -2.39
CA LEU A 190 -22.62 -15.08 -3.49
C LEU A 190 -23.11 -16.46 -3.04
N VAL A 191 -22.55 -17.00 -1.94
CA VAL A 191 -22.95 -18.30 -1.38
C VAL A 191 -24.44 -18.30 -1.05
N THR A 192 -24.93 -17.26 -0.38
CA THR A 192 -26.35 -17.12 -0.03
C THR A 192 -27.24 -17.12 -1.26
N LEU A 193 -26.87 -16.36 -2.30
CA LEU A 193 -27.60 -16.30 -3.57
C LEU A 193 -27.64 -17.68 -4.25
N CYS A 194 -26.51 -18.38 -4.29
CA CYS A 194 -26.41 -19.69 -4.90
C CYS A 194 -27.20 -20.77 -4.15
N ASP A 195 -27.20 -20.74 -2.82
CA ASP A 195 -28.01 -21.67 -2.02
C ASP A 195 -29.51 -21.49 -2.27
N ILE A 196 -29.98 -20.23 -2.36
CA ILE A 196 -31.36 -19.92 -2.74
C ILE A 196 -31.66 -20.41 -4.16
N GLY A 197 -30.77 -20.15 -5.12
CA GLY A 197 -30.95 -20.57 -6.51
C GLY A 197 -31.04 -22.09 -6.68
N LYS A 198 -30.17 -22.83 -6.00
CA LYS A 198 -30.21 -24.31 -5.96
C LYS A 198 -31.53 -24.80 -5.40
N ASP A 199 -32.00 -24.26 -4.28
CA ASP A 199 -33.27 -24.66 -3.65
C ASP A 199 -34.47 -24.40 -4.57
N ILE A 200 -34.50 -23.24 -5.24
CA ILE A 200 -35.58 -22.88 -6.19
C ILE A 200 -35.69 -23.89 -7.33
N TRP A 201 -34.56 -24.36 -7.86
CA TRP A 201 -34.46 -25.10 -9.13
C TRP A 201 -34.23 -26.62 -8.98
N ALA A 202 -33.89 -27.11 -7.79
CA ALA A 202 -33.53 -28.52 -7.52
C ALA A 202 -34.50 -29.55 -8.13
N GLU A 203 -35.80 -29.29 -8.07
CA GLU A 203 -36.84 -30.19 -8.57
C GLU A 203 -37.55 -29.66 -9.83
N LYS A 204 -37.13 -28.52 -10.36
CA LYS A 204 -37.85 -27.82 -11.46
C LYS A 204 -37.07 -27.78 -12.77
N ASP A 205 -35.79 -27.47 -12.71
CA ASP A 205 -34.96 -27.26 -13.90
C ASP A 205 -33.48 -27.48 -13.54
N MET A 206 -32.96 -28.64 -13.95
CA MET A 206 -31.57 -29.01 -13.67
C MET A 206 -30.57 -28.06 -14.37
N THR A 207 -30.90 -27.54 -15.56
CA THR A 207 -30.02 -26.59 -16.25
C THR A 207 -29.91 -25.29 -15.47
N LYS A 208 -31.01 -24.81 -14.89
CA LYS A 208 -30.96 -23.62 -14.02
C LYS A 208 -30.34 -23.91 -12.66
N TYR A 209 -30.48 -25.11 -12.12
CA TYR A 209 -29.79 -25.52 -10.90
C TYR A 209 -28.27 -25.40 -11.05
N GLU A 210 -27.72 -25.92 -12.16
CA GLU A 210 -26.28 -25.86 -12.42
C GLU A 210 -25.72 -24.44 -12.51
N ASN A 211 -26.54 -23.46 -12.93
CA ASN A 211 -26.14 -22.05 -12.93
C ASN A 211 -25.85 -21.48 -11.53
N TYR A 212 -26.24 -22.18 -10.45
CA TYR A 212 -26.02 -21.77 -9.06
C TYR A 212 -25.09 -22.74 -8.30
N THR A 213 -24.44 -23.67 -9.00
CA THR A 213 -23.43 -24.55 -8.41
C THR A 213 -22.10 -23.79 -8.27
N LEU A 214 -21.63 -23.60 -7.03
CA LEU A 214 -20.31 -23.02 -6.74
C LEU A 214 -19.27 -24.14 -6.60
N TYR A 215 -18.10 -23.93 -7.19
CA TYR A 215 -16.95 -24.81 -7.08
C TYR A 215 -15.89 -24.20 -6.17
N GLU A 216 -15.23 -25.02 -5.34
CA GLU A 216 -14.21 -24.55 -4.38
C GLU A 216 -12.95 -24.02 -5.09
N SER A 217 -12.70 -24.46 -6.34
CA SER A 217 -11.62 -23.97 -7.18
C SER A 217 -11.92 -24.12 -8.68
N ASN A 218 -11.17 -23.37 -9.51
CA ASN A 218 -11.21 -23.51 -10.98
C ASN A 218 -10.80 -24.92 -11.45
N ASN A 219 -10.09 -25.70 -10.62
CA ASN A 219 -9.74 -27.08 -10.92
C ASN A 219 -10.94 -28.00 -10.73
N ASP A 220 -11.73 -27.78 -9.68
CA ASP A 220 -12.92 -28.58 -9.39
C ASP A 220 -13.99 -28.37 -10.46
N GLU A 221 -14.16 -27.13 -10.92
CA GLU A 221 -15.04 -26.81 -12.04
C GLU A 221 -14.64 -27.56 -13.33
N LYS A 222 -13.33 -27.57 -13.65
CA LYS A 222 -12.80 -28.31 -14.81
C LYS A 222 -12.97 -29.82 -14.70
N LEU A 223 -12.88 -30.37 -13.49
CA LEU A 223 -13.13 -31.79 -13.25
C LEU A 223 -14.61 -32.12 -13.46
N HIS A 224 -15.51 -31.28 -12.94
CA HIS A 224 -16.95 -31.44 -13.12
C HIS A 224 -17.36 -31.37 -14.60
N ALA A 225 -16.83 -30.39 -15.35
CA ALA A 225 -17.10 -30.24 -16.78
C ALA A 225 -16.60 -31.42 -17.64
N ARG A 226 -15.74 -32.29 -17.11
CA ARG A 226 -15.28 -33.52 -17.79
C ARG A 226 -16.09 -34.75 -17.42
N SER A 227 -16.88 -34.69 -16.35
CA SER A 227 -17.69 -35.80 -15.84
C SER A 227 -19.16 -35.75 -16.26
N VAL A 228 -19.60 -34.65 -16.87
CA VAL A 228 -20.94 -34.44 -17.46
C VAL A 228 -20.86 -34.56 -18.98
#